data_AF-A0AA37GK59-F1
#
_entry.id   AF-A0AA37GK59-F1
#
_cell.length_a   1.000
_cell.length_b   1.000
_cell.length_c   1.000
_cell.angle_alpha   90.00
_cell.angle_beta   90.00
_cell.angle_gamma   90.00
#
_symmetry.space_group_name_H-M   'P 1'
#
loop_
_entity.id
_entity.type
_entity.pdbx_description
1 polymer ?
#
loop_
_entity_poly.entity_id
_entity_poly.type
_entity_poly.pdbx_seq_one_letter_code
_entity_poly.pdbx_strand_id
1 'polypeptide(L)'
;MPFAVIGSEKDVKTGDGRIVKGRQYSWGVAEVENEDHCDFKKLRSILIRTHMLDLIHTTEELHYEAYRAQQMETRKFGEARPRKLDNPKFKEEEEALRKRFTEQVKIEEQRFRQWEQKLIAERDRLNKDLEQTHAQIKQLETELEQMQGSAVRSHGRR
;
A
#
# COMPACT_ATOMS: atom_id res chain seq x y z
N MET A 1 -24.69 -18.84 -20.39
CA MET A 1 -23.66 -19.75 -20.96
C MET A 1 -22.43 -18.94 -21.32
N PRO A 2 -21.22 -19.30 -20.87
CA PRO A 2 -19.98 -18.71 -21.36
C PRO A 2 -19.52 -19.41 -22.66
N PHE A 3 -18.99 -18.64 -23.62
CA PHE A 3 -18.35 -19.18 -24.83
C PHE A 3 -16.89 -19.57 -24.54
N ALA A 4 -16.46 -20.76 -24.95
CA ALA A 4 -15.06 -21.15 -24.89
C ALA A 4 -14.33 -20.64 -26.14
N VAL A 5 -13.66 -19.49 -26.06
CA VAL A 5 -13.09 -18.79 -27.23
C VAL A 5 -11.57 -18.84 -27.28
N ILE A 6 -11.04 -18.95 -28.50
CA ILE A 6 -9.62 -18.79 -28.80
C ILE A 6 -9.48 -17.53 -29.65
N GLY A 7 -8.54 -16.65 -29.30
CA GLY A 7 -8.20 -15.47 -30.08
C GLY A 7 -6.81 -15.60 -30.71
N SER A 8 -6.68 -15.20 -31.98
CA SER A 8 -5.39 -15.05 -32.65
C SER A 8 -5.52 -14.10 -33.84
N GLU A 9 -4.53 -13.21 -34.00
CA GLU A 9 -4.38 -12.38 -35.20
C GLU A 9 -3.45 -13.01 -36.24
N LYS A 10 -2.72 -14.07 -35.85
CA LYS A 10 -1.70 -14.72 -36.68
C LYS A 10 -2.32 -15.68 -37.68
N ASP A 11 -1.81 -15.63 -38.91
CA ASP A 11 -2.08 -16.63 -39.93
C ASP A 11 -1.14 -17.83 -39.75
N VAL A 12 -1.71 -19.02 -39.74
CA VAL A 12 -0.99 -20.29 -39.60
C VAL A 12 -1.35 -21.22 -40.73
N LYS A 13 -0.38 -22.00 -41.21
CA LYS A 13 -0.60 -23.01 -42.23
C LYS A 13 -0.95 -24.33 -41.56
N THR A 14 -2.14 -24.85 -41.83
CA THR A 14 -2.61 -26.14 -41.30
C THR A 14 -2.01 -27.31 -42.08
N GLY A 15 -2.09 -28.52 -41.51
CA GLY A 15 -1.52 -29.74 -42.12
C GLY A 15 -2.12 -30.11 -43.48
N ASP A 16 -3.33 -29.64 -43.76
CA ASP A 16 -4.03 -29.76 -45.05
C ASP A 16 -3.69 -28.62 -46.04
N GLY A 17 -2.79 -27.71 -45.66
CA GLY A 17 -2.27 -26.65 -46.51
C GLY A 17 -3.07 -25.35 -46.53
N ARG A 18 -4.21 -25.27 -45.82
CA ARG A 18 -4.99 -24.02 -45.68
C ARG A 18 -4.23 -23.00 -44.82
N ILE A 19 -4.48 -21.72 -45.07
CA ILE A 19 -4.01 -20.62 -44.23
C ILE A 19 -5.21 -20.09 -43.47
N VAL A 20 -5.16 -20.19 -42.14
CA VAL A 20 -6.27 -19.81 -41.25
C VAL A 20 -5.75 -18.99 -40.08
N LYS A 21 -6.63 -18.23 -39.43
CA LYS A 21 -6.30 -17.57 -38.16
C LYS A 21 -6.20 -18.63 -37.06
N GLY A 22 -5.07 -18.67 -36.36
CA GLY A 22 -4.82 -19.74 -35.39
C GLY A 22 -3.61 -19.55 -34.50
N ARG A 23 -3.45 -20.43 -33.52
CA ARG A 23 -2.29 -20.48 -32.63
C ARG A 23 -1.50 -21.75 -32.94
N GLN A 24 -0.24 -21.59 -33.35
CA GLN A 24 0.70 -22.69 -33.58
C GLN A 24 1.40 -23.07 -32.27
N TYR A 25 1.40 -24.36 -31.97
CA TYR A 25 2.16 -24.98 -30.89
C TYR A 25 3.07 -26.07 -31.44
N SER A 26 4.00 -26.57 -30.61
CA SER A 26 4.86 -27.71 -30.97
C SER A 26 4.06 -29.01 -31.19
N TRP A 27 2.90 -29.14 -30.54
CA TRP A 27 2.04 -30.32 -30.61
C TRP A 27 0.86 -30.19 -31.59
N GLY A 28 0.65 -29.03 -32.22
CA GLY A 28 -0.46 -28.84 -33.14
C GLY A 28 -0.86 -27.39 -33.38
N VAL A 29 -1.97 -27.21 -34.09
CA VAL A 29 -2.51 -25.90 -34.45
C VAL A 29 -3.93 -25.78 -33.90
N ALA A 30 -4.18 -24.73 -33.12
CA ALA A 30 -5.52 -24.36 -32.70
C ALA A 30 -6.10 -23.33 -33.68
N GLU A 31 -6.99 -23.77 -34.56
CA GLU A 31 -7.70 -22.92 -35.51
C GLU A 31 -8.83 -22.13 -34.82
N VAL A 32 -8.90 -20.81 -35.05
CA VAL A 32 -9.88 -19.92 -34.39
C VAL A 32 -11.29 -20.11 -34.96
N GLU A 33 -11.44 -20.39 -36.25
CA GLU A 33 -12.76 -20.52 -36.89
C GLU A 33 -13.33 -21.95 -36.90
N ASN A 34 -12.59 -22.90 -36.33
CA ASN A 34 -13.01 -24.30 -36.27
C ASN A 34 -13.90 -24.54 -35.04
N GLU A 35 -15.13 -25.03 -35.26
CA GLU A 35 -16.14 -25.26 -34.20
C GLU A 35 -15.77 -26.43 -33.27
N ASP A 36 -14.89 -27.33 -33.71
CA ASP A 36 -14.37 -28.42 -32.88
C ASP A 36 -13.28 -27.92 -31.91
N HIS A 37 -12.69 -26.75 -32.16
CA HIS A 37 -11.65 -26.16 -31.30
C HIS A 37 -12.20 -25.11 -30.34
N CYS A 38 -13.13 -24.25 -30.79
CA CYS A 38 -13.67 -23.18 -29.96
C CYS A 38 -15.00 -22.62 -30.48
N ASP A 39 -15.69 -21.87 -29.61
CA ASP A 39 -16.98 -21.26 -29.90
C ASP A 39 -16.89 -19.88 -30.60
N PHE A 40 -15.72 -19.48 -31.09
CA PHE A 40 -15.54 -18.14 -31.67
C PHE A 40 -16.52 -17.86 -32.82
N LYS A 41 -16.79 -18.84 -33.68
CA LYS A 41 -17.75 -18.72 -34.78
C LYS A 41 -19.17 -18.42 -34.27
N LYS A 42 -19.59 -19.05 -33.17
CA LYS A 42 -20.89 -18.82 -32.52
C LYS A 42 -20.94 -17.42 -31.90
N LEU A 43 -19.89 -17.02 -31.17
CA LEU A 43 -19.78 -15.67 -30.59
C LEU A 43 -19.87 -14.59 -31.68
N ARG A 44 -19.09 -14.73 -32.76
CA ARG A 44 -19.13 -13.80 -33.89
C ARG A 44 -20.53 -13.73 -34.50
N SER A 45 -21.19 -14.87 -34.71
CA SER A 45 -22.54 -14.89 -35.28
C SER A 45 -23.52 -14.07 -34.44
N ILE A 46 -23.49 -14.22 -33.12
CA ILE A 46 -24.37 -13.46 -32.22
C ILE A 46 -24.08 -11.96 -32.29
N LEU A 47 -22.80 -11.59 -32.16
CA LEU A 47 -22.41 -10.18 -32.05
C LEU A 47 -22.65 -9.39 -33.33
N ILE A 48 -22.31 -9.94 -34.50
CA ILE A 48 -22.27 -9.17 -35.74
C ILE A 48 -23.23 -9.63 -36.84
N ARG A 49 -23.87 -10.80 -36.69
CA ARG A 49 -24.76 -11.33 -37.74
C ARG A 49 -26.22 -11.39 -37.30
N THR A 50 -26.52 -11.93 -36.13
CA THR A 50 -27.91 -12.25 -35.75
C THR A 50 -28.51 -11.31 -34.72
N HIS A 51 -27.77 -10.83 -33.73
CA HIS A 51 -28.35 -10.13 -32.57
C HIS A 51 -27.77 -8.73 -32.35
N MET A 52 -27.07 -8.17 -33.34
CA MET A 52 -26.48 -6.83 -33.23
C MET A 52 -27.53 -5.76 -32.91
N LEU A 53 -28.65 -5.76 -33.65
CA LEU A 53 -29.72 -4.78 -33.47
C LEU A 53 -30.39 -4.94 -32.10
N ASP A 54 -30.67 -6.18 -31.68
CA ASP A 54 -31.27 -6.44 -30.37
C ASP A 54 -30.35 -5.99 -29.22
N LEU A 55 -29.04 -6.19 -29.35
CA LEU A 55 -28.04 -5.70 -28.40
C LEU A 55 -28.04 -4.16 -28.33
N ILE A 56 -28.18 -3.48 -29.47
CA ILE A 56 -28.27 -2.01 -29.53
C ILE A 56 -29.56 -1.53 -28.86
N HIS A 57 -30.71 -2.08 -29.24
CA HIS A 57 -32.02 -1.69 -28.69
C HIS A 57 -32.10 -1.97 -27.18
N THR A 58 -31.63 -3.13 -26.71
CA THR A 58 -31.58 -3.45 -25.27
C THR A 58 -30.69 -2.46 -24.53
N THR A 59 -29.58 -2.04 -25.14
CA THR A 59 -28.68 -1.05 -24.53
C THR A 59 -29.35 0.33 -24.45
N GLU A 60 -30.11 0.73 -25.46
CA GLU A 60 -30.82 2.00 -25.50
C GLU A 60 -32.02 2.01 -24.53
N GLU A 61 -32.96 1.08 -24.71
CA GLU A 61 -34.26 1.09 -24.04
C GLU A 61 -34.19 0.64 -22.57
N LEU A 62 -33.24 -0.24 -22.22
CA LEU A 62 -33.10 -0.73 -20.84
C LEU A 62 -31.91 -0.11 -20.14
N HIS A 63 -30.69 -0.31 -20.65
CA HIS A 63 -29.49 0.07 -19.91
C HIS A 63 -29.31 1.59 -19.86
N TYR A 64 -29.47 2.28 -20.98
CA TYR A 64 -29.32 3.72 -21.05
C TYR A 64 -30.49 4.43 -20.36
N GLU A 65 -31.75 4.05 -20.60
CA GLU A 65 -32.88 4.67 -19.91
C GLU A 65 -32.87 4.44 -18.39
N ALA A 66 -32.50 3.25 -17.91
CA ALA A 66 -32.35 3.02 -16.46
C ALA A 66 -31.26 3.93 -15.87
N TYR A 67 -30.11 4.05 -16.54
CA TYR A 67 -29.06 4.97 -16.12
C TYR A 67 -29.54 6.43 -16.19
N ARG A 68 -30.24 6.82 -17.25
CA ARG A 68 -30.76 8.18 -17.45
C ARG A 68 -31.73 8.55 -16.34
N ALA A 69 -32.68 7.68 -16.02
CA ALA A 69 -33.63 7.88 -14.92
C ALA A 69 -32.92 8.06 -13.58
N GLN A 70 -31.98 7.17 -13.24
CA GLN A 70 -31.19 7.27 -12.01
C GLN A 70 -30.41 8.59 -11.93
N GLN A 71 -29.83 9.04 -13.04
CA GLN A 71 -29.09 10.29 -13.08
C GLN A 71 -30.01 11.52 -13.00
N MET A 72 -31.22 11.47 -13.55
CA MET A 72 -32.21 12.54 -13.40
C MET A 72 -32.70 12.68 -11.96
N GLU A 73 -32.83 11.57 -11.22
CA GLU A 73 -33.25 11.58 -9.81
C GLU A 73 -32.15 12.11 -8.87
N THR A 74 -30.89 11.75 -9.14
CA THR A 74 -29.77 12.00 -8.21
C THR A 74 -28.97 13.28 -8.50
N ARG A 75 -29.07 13.86 -9.70
CA ARG A 75 -28.28 15.05 -10.06
C ARG A 75 -29.07 16.33 -9.86
N LYS A 76 -28.48 17.29 -9.14
CA LYS A 76 -28.88 18.69 -9.22
C LYS A 76 -28.33 19.31 -10.50
N PHE A 77 -29.14 20.13 -11.16
CA PHE A 77 -28.78 20.78 -12.41
C PHE A 77 -27.51 21.63 -12.23
N GLY A 78 -26.47 21.39 -13.04
CA GLY A 78 -25.20 22.15 -13.00
C GLY A 78 -24.04 21.52 -12.23
N GLU A 79 -24.21 20.38 -11.54
CA GLU A 79 -23.09 19.70 -10.87
C GLU A 79 -22.24 18.85 -11.83
N ALA A 80 -20.92 18.93 -11.67
CA ALA A 80 -19.95 18.16 -12.45
C ALA A 80 -20.14 16.65 -12.22
N ARG A 81 -19.90 15.83 -13.26
CA ARG A 81 -19.98 14.37 -13.12
C ARG A 81 -19.01 13.90 -12.01
N PRO A 82 -19.47 13.25 -10.93
CA PRO A 82 -18.55 12.53 -10.07
C PRO A 82 -17.98 11.37 -10.89
N ARG A 83 -16.67 11.39 -11.15
CA ARG A 83 -15.97 10.25 -11.75
C ARG A 83 -16.01 9.13 -10.71
N LYS A 84 -16.81 8.09 -10.95
CA LYS A 84 -16.72 6.84 -10.18
C LYS A 84 -15.45 6.11 -10.62
N LEU A 85 -14.32 6.53 -10.05
CA LEU A 85 -13.07 5.78 -10.04
C LEU A 85 -12.95 4.90 -8.78
N ASP A 86 -14.06 4.65 -8.09
CA ASP A 86 -14.06 3.84 -6.87
C ASP A 86 -14.20 2.36 -7.26
N ASN A 87 -13.06 1.76 -7.63
CA ASN A 87 -12.93 0.31 -7.57
C ASN A 87 -12.88 -0.05 -6.07
N PRO A 88 -13.83 -0.82 -5.53
CA PRO A 88 -13.90 -1.10 -4.09
C PRO A 88 -12.61 -1.72 -3.53
N LYS A 89 -11.84 -2.44 -4.36
CA LYS A 89 -10.51 -2.94 -4.00
C LYS A 89 -9.47 -1.85 -3.71
N PHE A 90 -9.46 -0.73 -4.43
CA PHE A 90 -8.48 0.33 -4.19
C PHE A 90 -8.73 1.04 -2.87
N LYS A 91 -10.00 1.17 -2.47
CA LYS A 91 -10.39 1.76 -1.19
C LYS A 91 -9.98 0.88 0.00
N GLU A 92 -10.15 -0.43 -0.13
CA GLU A 92 -9.72 -1.40 0.88
C GLU A 92 -8.18 -1.43 1.01
N GLU A 93 -7.45 -1.38 -0.12
CA GLU A 93 -5.98 -1.29 -0.13
C GLU A 93 -5.48 0.03 0.50
N GLU A 94 -6.13 1.16 0.20
CA GLU A 94 -5.78 2.47 0.77
C GLU A 94 -5.99 2.51 2.30
N GLU A 95 -7.14 2.00 2.78
CA GLU A 95 -7.41 1.91 4.22
C GLU A 95 -6.42 0.98 4.94
N ALA A 96 -6.08 -0.15 4.32
CA ALA A 96 -5.08 -1.07 4.86
C ALA A 96 -3.68 -0.42 4.94
N LEU A 97 -3.29 0.34 3.93
CA LEU A 97 -2.01 1.06 3.92
C LEU A 97 -1.98 2.14 5.00
N ARG A 98 -3.05 2.92 5.13
CA ARG A 98 -3.19 3.96 6.16
C ARG A 98 -3.10 3.36 7.57
N LYS A 99 -3.77 2.25 7.81
CA LYS A 99 -3.74 1.54 9.10
C LYS A 99 -2.33 1.04 9.44
N ARG A 100 -1.61 0.46 8.46
CA ARG A 100 -0.21 0.02 8.65
C ARG A 100 0.71 1.17 9.00
N PHE A 101 0.58 2.31 8.30
CA PHE A 101 1.41 3.49 8.56
C PHE A 101 1.16 4.05 9.96
N THR A 102 -0.10 4.19 10.37
CA THR A 102 -0.43 4.67 11.72
C THR A 102 0.10 3.76 12.82
N GLU A 103 0.05 2.44 12.63
CA GLU A 103 0.63 1.49 13.60
C GLU A 103 2.16 1.61 13.67
N GLN A 104 2.84 1.74 12.54
CA GLN A 104 4.30 1.95 12.51
C GLN A 104 4.71 3.23 13.24
N VAL A 105 4.01 4.35 12.97
CA VAL A 105 4.26 5.62 13.65
C VAL A 105 4.10 5.47 15.15
N LYS A 106 3.03 4.80 15.60
CA LYS A 106 2.77 4.55 17.02
C LYS A 106 3.86 3.72 17.69
N ILE A 107 4.38 2.69 17.01
CA ILE A 107 5.48 1.85 17.51
C ILE A 107 6.76 2.67 17.64
N GLU A 108 7.13 3.44 16.61
CA GLU A 108 8.32 4.28 16.66
C GLU A 108 8.19 5.38 17.71
N GLU A 109 7.04 6.05 17.84
CA GLU A 109 6.79 7.03 18.91
C GLU A 109 6.96 6.42 20.30
N GLN A 110 6.45 5.21 20.53
CA GLN A 110 6.65 4.51 21.80
C GLN A 110 8.13 4.19 22.05
N ARG A 111 8.86 3.75 21.01
CA ARG A 111 10.30 3.48 21.09
C ARG A 111 11.09 4.74 21.43
N PHE A 112 10.79 5.86 20.76
CA PHE A 112 11.41 7.15 21.06
C PHE A 112 11.11 7.61 22.49
N ARG A 113 9.87 7.49 22.95
CA ARG A 113 9.49 7.84 24.32
C ARG A 113 10.22 7.00 25.37
N GLN A 114 10.37 5.70 25.14
CA GLN A 114 11.15 4.83 26.03
C GLN A 114 12.64 5.21 26.02
N TRP A 115 13.19 5.54 24.86
CA TRP A 115 14.58 5.97 24.75
C TRP A 115 14.83 7.32 25.46
N GLU A 116 13.93 8.28 25.28
CA GLU A 116 13.95 9.57 25.97
C GLU A 116 13.92 9.39 27.50
N GLN A 117 13.02 8.53 28.02
CA GLN A 117 12.96 8.23 29.45
C GLN A 117 14.28 7.64 29.97
N LYS A 118 14.90 6.73 29.22
CA LYS A 118 16.21 6.16 29.59
C LYS A 118 17.29 7.24 29.62
N LEU A 119 17.31 8.11 28.61
CA LEU A 119 18.28 9.20 28.52
C LEU A 119 18.15 10.17 29.71
N ILE A 120 16.92 10.54 30.07
CA ILE A 120 16.64 11.40 31.23
C ILE A 120 17.10 10.71 32.53
N ALA A 121 16.75 9.43 32.72
CA ALA A 121 17.15 8.69 33.91
C ALA A 121 18.69 8.57 34.04
N GLU A 122 19.39 8.36 32.93
CA GLU A 122 20.85 8.30 32.91
C GLU A 122 21.48 9.67 33.20
N ARG A 123 20.94 10.75 32.62
CA ARG A 123 21.34 12.13 32.91
C ARG A 123 21.17 12.48 34.39
N ASP A 124 20.04 12.10 34.99
CA ASP A 124 19.78 12.38 36.41
C ASP A 124 20.71 11.58 37.33
N ARG A 125 21.02 10.33 36.97
CA ARG A 125 22.01 9.52 37.69
C ARG A 125 23.41 10.14 37.64
N LEU A 126 23.88 10.53 36.46
CA LEU A 126 25.18 11.15 36.28
C LEU A 126 25.29 12.48 37.04
N ASN A 127 24.24 13.30 37.05
CA ASN A 127 24.23 14.52 37.85
C ASN A 127 24.33 14.24 39.34
N LYS A 128 23.63 13.22 39.84
CA LYS A 128 23.71 12.82 41.26
C LYS A 128 25.11 12.34 41.63
N ASP A 129 25.74 11.53 40.77
CA ASP A 129 27.11 11.06 40.99
C ASP A 129 28.11 12.23 40.93
N LEU A 130 27.90 13.20 40.03
CA LEU A 130 28.72 14.41 39.94
C LEU A 130 28.60 15.29 41.21
N GLU A 131 27.39 15.48 41.73
CA GLU A 131 27.17 16.21 42.99
C GLU A 131 27.85 15.52 44.17
N GLN A 132 27.78 14.19 44.25
CA GLN A 132 28.44 13.42 45.29
C GLN A 132 29.97 13.56 45.23
N THR A 133 30.56 13.43 44.04
CA THR A 133 32.00 13.58 43.88
C THR A 133 32.47 15.00 44.20
N HIS A 134 31.74 16.04 43.76
CA HIS A 134 32.04 17.43 44.15
C HIS A 134 31.94 17.65 45.67
N ALA A 135 30.94 17.08 46.35
CA ALA A 135 30.82 17.18 47.81
C ALA A 135 32.00 16.50 48.52
N GLN A 136 32.43 15.34 48.01
CA GLN A 136 33.54 14.57 48.58
C GLN A 136 34.89 15.26 48.37
N ILE A 137 35.12 15.86 47.19
CA ILE A 137 36.31 16.70 46.92
C ILE A 137 36.35 17.87 47.92
N LYS A 138 35.24 18.58 48.11
CA LYS A 138 35.16 19.71 49.04
C LYS A 138 35.44 19.32 50.50
N GLN A 139 34.97 18.14 50.93
CA GLN A 139 35.30 17.61 52.26
C GLN A 139 36.79 17.35 52.40
N LEU A 140 37.42 16.67 51.43
CA LEU A 140 38.86 16.40 51.43
C LEU A 140 39.69 17.69 51.38
N GLU A 141 39.28 18.69 50.61
CA GLU A 141 39.93 20.02 50.59
C GLU A 141 39.88 20.68 51.99
N THR A 142 38.73 20.62 52.65
CA THR A 142 38.55 21.17 54.01
C THR A 142 39.42 20.43 55.04
N GLU A 143 39.51 19.09 54.95
CA GLU A 143 40.38 18.28 55.81
C GLU A 143 41.87 18.58 55.58
N LEU A 144 42.30 18.75 54.33
CA LEU A 144 43.66 19.16 53.99
C LEU A 144 44.00 20.54 54.56
N GLU A 145 43.08 21.50 54.47
CA GLU A 145 43.26 22.86 55.00
C GLU A 145 43.34 22.86 56.55
N GLN A 146 42.55 22.02 57.23
CA GLN A 146 42.62 21.83 58.68
C GLN A 146 43.92 21.15 59.12
N MET A 147 44.41 20.15 58.38
CA MET A 147 45.70 19.50 58.65
C MET A 147 46.89 20.43 58.43
N GLN A 148 46.86 21.26 57.38
CA GLN A 148 47.88 22.28 57.16
C GLN A 148 47.84 23.38 58.25
N GLY A 149 46.66 23.85 58.65
CA GLY A 149 46.50 24.84 59.72
C GLY A 149 46.92 24.35 61.11
N SER A 150 46.79 23.06 61.39
CA SER A 150 47.24 22.43 62.65
C SER A 150 48.74 22.11 62.65
N ALA A 151 49.32 21.71 61.51
CA ALA A 151 50.76 21.54 61.35
C ALA A 151 51.53 22.85 61.59
N VAL A 152 51.04 23.97 61.05
CA VAL A 152 51.62 25.32 61.26
C VAL A 152 51.53 25.78 62.72
N ARG A 153 50.48 25.41 63.45
CA ARG A 153 50.36 25.72 64.90
C ARG A 153 51.26 24.85 65.78
N SER A 154 51.57 23.62 65.39
CA SER A 154 52.47 22.73 66.17
C SER A 154 53.95 23.11 66.03
N HIS A 155 54.35 23.67 64.89
CA HIS A 155 55.74 24.06 64.62
C HIS A 155 56.13 25.42 65.26
N GLY A 156 55.14 26.21 65.72
CA GLY A 156 55.36 27.50 66.40
C GLY A 156 55.49 27.42 67.92
N ARG A 157 55.59 26.23 68.52
CA ARG A 157 55.68 26.04 69.97
C ARG A 157 56.87 25.14 70.34
N ARG A 158 58.08 25.64 70.09
CA ARG A 158 59.31 25.15 70.71
C ARG A 158 60.35 26.26 70.79
#